data_AF-A0A3M1TRD9-F1
#
_entry.id   AF-A0A3M1TRD9-F1
#
_cell.length_a   1.000
_cell.length_b   1.000
_cell.length_c   1.000
_cell.angle_alpha   90.00
_cell.angle_beta   90.00
_cell.angle_gamma   90.00
#
_symmetry.space_group_name_H-M   'P 1'
#
loop_
_entity.id
_entity.type
_entity.pdbx_description
1 polymer ?
#
loop_
_entity_poly.entity_id
_entity_poly.type
_entity_poly.pdbx_seq_one_letter_code
_entity_poly.pdbx_strand_id
1 'polypeptide(L)'
;FYAQLSEEQRRRLGPEAYFYELTFENVGGLVMPIILEFTLADGSTKVERLPAEIWRRNDERVKKVFVFEQEVVQILLDPFKETADIDLGNNLWPVKKGESPFEKFKRKKSSPKHD
;
A
#
# COMPACT_ATOMS: atom_id res chain seq x y z
N PHE A 1 2.78 -9.46 -17.18
CA PHE A 1 2.30 -8.10 -17.50
C PHE A 1 3.21 -7.40 -18.52
N TYR A 2 4.43 -6.96 -18.20
CA TYR A 2 5.30 -6.19 -19.13
C TYR A 2 5.58 -6.91 -20.47
N ALA A 3 5.88 -8.22 -20.42
CA ALA A 3 6.07 -9.06 -21.61
C ALA A 3 4.82 -9.23 -22.48
N GLN A 4 3.62 -8.94 -21.93
CA GLN A 4 2.33 -9.09 -22.62
C GLN A 4 1.82 -7.78 -23.23
N LEU A 5 2.53 -6.65 -23.04
CA LEU A 5 2.16 -5.36 -23.64
C LEU A 5 2.54 -5.33 -25.13
N SER A 6 1.67 -4.74 -25.97
CA SER A 6 1.95 -4.51 -27.39
C SER A 6 3.05 -3.46 -27.59
N GLU A 7 3.70 -3.44 -28.76
CA GLU A 7 4.78 -2.50 -29.06
C GLU A 7 4.31 -1.03 -28.98
N GLU A 8 3.06 -0.77 -29.35
CA GLU A 8 2.42 0.55 -29.23
C GLU A 8 2.16 0.94 -27.77
N GLN A 9 1.72 0.00 -26.93
CA GLN A 9 1.55 0.21 -25.49
C GLN A 9 2.89 0.47 -24.79
N ARG A 10 3.95 -0.23 -25.22
CA ARG A 10 5.32 0.00 -24.71
C ARG A 10 5.84 1.37 -25.11
N ARG A 11 5.62 1.79 -26.36
CA ARG A 11 6.02 3.14 -26.84
C ARG A 11 5.35 4.27 -26.07
N ARG A 12 4.08 4.12 -25.68
CA ARG A 12 3.36 5.12 -24.88
C ARG A 12 3.83 5.19 -23.42
N LEU A 13 4.39 4.11 -22.89
CA LEU A 13 4.81 4.02 -21.49
C LEU A 13 6.25 4.49 -21.23
N GLY A 14 7.00 4.86 -22.28
CA GLY A 14 8.40 5.27 -22.14
C GLY A 14 9.32 4.13 -21.69
N PRO A 15 10.63 4.21 -21.99
CA PRO A 15 11.59 3.16 -21.60
C PRO A 15 11.84 3.05 -20.09
N GLU A 16 11.36 4.00 -19.29
CA GLU A 16 11.72 4.20 -17.87
C GLU A 16 10.55 3.99 -16.89
N ALA A 17 9.39 3.46 -17.34
CA ALA A 17 8.25 3.29 -16.45
C ALA A 17 8.48 2.20 -15.39
N TYR A 18 8.08 2.49 -14.15
CA TYR A 18 8.10 1.59 -13.03
C TYR A 18 6.76 0.88 -12.89
N PHE A 19 6.79 -0.45 -12.79
CA PHE A 19 5.60 -1.30 -12.70
C PHE A 19 5.53 -1.98 -11.33
N TYR A 20 4.40 -1.84 -10.66
CA TYR A 20 4.15 -2.46 -9.36
C TYR A 20 2.88 -3.31 -9.42
N GLU A 21 3.01 -4.62 -9.18
CA GLU A 21 1.85 -5.52 -9.00
C GLU A 21 1.57 -5.64 -7.50
N LEU A 22 0.40 -5.16 -7.07
CA LEU A 22 -0.10 -5.32 -5.72
C LEU A 22 -1.21 -6.38 -5.71
N THR A 23 -1.16 -7.24 -4.70
CA THR A 23 -2.20 -8.24 -4.43
C THR A 23 -2.87 -7.88 -3.12
N PHE A 24 -4.20 -7.82 -3.12
CA PHE A 24 -5.03 -7.51 -1.98
C PHE A 24 -5.90 -8.70 -1.65
N GLU A 25 -6.05 -8.98 -0.37
CA GLU A 25 -6.90 -10.04 0.15
C GLU A 25 -7.98 -9.42 1.04
N ASN A 26 -9.22 -9.84 0.82
CA ASN A 26 -10.37 -9.42 1.63
C ASN A 26 -10.51 -10.39 2.82
N VAL A 27 -10.02 -9.96 3.97
CA VAL A 27 -10.12 -10.74 5.20
C VAL A 27 -11.38 -10.33 5.95
N GLY A 28 -12.33 -11.25 6.10
CA GLY A 28 -13.60 -11.00 6.82
C GLY A 28 -14.82 -10.82 5.92
N GLY A 29 -14.66 -10.90 4.59
CA GLY A 29 -15.77 -11.03 3.64
C GLY A 29 -16.57 -9.76 3.38
N LEU A 30 -16.15 -8.61 3.94
CA LEU A 30 -16.77 -7.32 3.68
C LEU A 30 -16.00 -6.59 2.58
N VAL A 31 -16.58 -6.50 1.39
CA VAL A 31 -15.97 -5.78 0.27
C VAL A 31 -15.89 -4.28 0.58
N MET A 32 -14.69 -3.72 0.57
CA MET A 32 -14.43 -2.30 0.82
C MET A 32 -13.64 -1.67 -0.33
N PRO A 33 -13.75 -0.34 -0.53
CA PRO A 33 -12.81 0.38 -1.38
C PRO A 33 -11.37 0.20 -0.90
N ILE A 34 -10.42 0.14 -1.83
CA ILE A 34 -8.99 0.11 -1.53
C ILE A 34 -8.44 1.51 -1.80
N ILE A 35 -7.93 2.18 -0.78
CA ILE A 35 -7.36 3.52 -0.88
C ILE A 35 -5.87 3.41 -0.63
N LEU A 36 -5.06 3.86 -1.58
CA LEU A 36 -3.60 3.75 -1.51
C LEU A 36 -2.99 5.14 -1.64
N GLU A 37 -1.99 5.42 -0.82
CA GLU A 37 -1.06 6.52 -1.02
C GLU A 37 0.30 5.96 -1.40
N PHE A 38 0.84 6.45 -2.51
CA PHE A 38 2.17 6.14 -3.01
C PHE A 38 3.08 7.33 -2.77
N THR A 39 4.21 7.13 -2.09
CA THR A 39 5.28 8.13 -2.00
C THR A 39 6.32 7.82 -3.07
N LEU A 40 6.63 8.81 -3.91
CA LEU A 40 7.63 8.71 -4.98
C LEU A 40 9.02 9.12 -4.48
N ALA A 41 10.06 8.76 -5.23
CA ALA A 41 11.45 9.06 -4.89
C ALA A 41 11.75 10.57 -4.78
N ASP A 42 11.01 11.43 -5.47
CA ASP A 42 11.10 12.90 -5.36
C ASP A 42 10.40 13.46 -4.10
N GLY A 43 9.73 12.61 -3.31
CA GLY A 43 8.97 12.97 -2.12
C GLY A 43 7.52 13.38 -2.39
N SER A 44 7.08 13.41 -3.64
CA SER A 44 5.67 13.65 -3.98
C SER A 44 4.80 12.43 -3.63
N THR A 45 3.53 12.69 -3.35
CA THR A 45 2.56 11.66 -2.98
C THR A 45 1.44 11.57 -4.01
N LYS A 46 1.03 10.35 -4.36
CA LYS A 46 -0.12 10.09 -5.24
C LYS A 46 -1.12 9.19 -4.55
N VAL A 47 -2.39 9.61 -4.53
CA VAL A 47 -3.49 8.82 -3.99
C VAL A 47 -4.24 8.12 -5.12
N GLU A 48 -4.44 6.81 -4.98
CA GLU A 48 -5.27 5.99 -5.86
C GLU A 48 -6.43 5.40 -5.06
N ARG A 49 -7.66 5.58 -5.57
CA ARG A 49 -8.88 5.04 -4.96
C ARG A 49 -9.47 3.99 -5.89
N LEU A 50 -9.42 2.73 -5.47
CA LEU A 50 -10.09 1.63 -6.15
C LEU A 50 -11.45 1.41 -5.49
N PRO A 51 -12.55 1.56 -6.22
CA PRO A 51 -13.86 1.41 -5.63
C PRO A 51 -14.16 -0.08 -5.39
N ALA A 52 -15.18 -0.37 -4.58
CA ALA A 52 -15.47 -1.74 -4.15
C ALA A 52 -15.84 -2.70 -5.30
N GLU A 53 -16.18 -2.20 -6.50
CA GLU A 53 -16.45 -3.04 -7.66
C GLU A 53 -15.24 -3.85 -8.12
N ILE A 54 -14.03 -3.52 -7.66
CA ILE A 54 -12.82 -4.29 -7.95
C ILE A 54 -12.94 -5.76 -7.49
N TRP A 55 -13.77 -6.02 -6.48
CA TRP A 55 -14.05 -7.33 -5.91
C TRP A 55 -15.09 -8.15 -6.69
N ARG A 56 -15.72 -7.59 -7.75
CA ARG A 56 -16.84 -8.26 -8.44
C ARG A 56 -16.51 -9.59 -9.10
N ARG A 57 -15.26 -9.79 -9.53
CA ARG A 57 -14.84 -11.04 -10.20
C ARG A 57 -14.27 -12.07 -9.22
N ASN A 58 -13.67 -11.59 -8.14
CA ASN A 58 -13.10 -12.38 -7.08
C ASN A 58 -13.13 -11.49 -5.82
N ASP A 59 -13.98 -11.88 -4.88
CA ASP A 59 -14.26 -11.16 -3.65
C ASP A 59 -13.27 -11.49 -2.52
N GLU A 60 -12.46 -12.54 -2.69
CA GLU A 60 -11.41 -12.95 -1.76
C GLU A 60 -10.06 -12.29 -2.07
N ARG A 61 -9.68 -12.23 -3.35
CA ARG A 61 -8.35 -11.77 -3.76
C ARG A 61 -8.38 -11.04 -5.09
N VAL A 62 -7.76 -9.86 -5.11
CA VAL A 62 -7.60 -9.07 -6.34
C VAL A 62 -6.15 -8.64 -6.56
N LYS A 63 -5.75 -8.66 -7.83
CA LYS A 63 -4.44 -8.16 -8.29
C LYS A 63 -4.63 -6.90 -9.11
N LYS A 64 -3.82 -5.89 -8.82
CA LYS A 64 -3.80 -4.63 -9.57
C LYS A 64 -2.36 -4.23 -9.89
N VAL A 65 -2.13 -3.86 -11.14
CA VAL A 65 -0.86 -3.27 -11.59
C VAL A 65 -1.00 -1.75 -11.62
N PHE A 66 0.01 -1.07 -11.08
CA PHE A 66 0.20 0.36 -11.13
C PHE A 66 1.44 0.69 -11.95
N VAL A 67 1.39 1.83 -12.64
CA VAL A 67 2.48 2.30 -13.49
C VAL A 67 2.81 3.73 -13.10
N PHE A 68 4.10 3.99 -12.89
CA PHE A 68 4.62 5.29 -12.50
C PHE A 68 5.80 5.68 -13.37
N GLU A 69 6.01 6.98 -13.56
CA GLU A 69 7.20 7.53 -14.24
C GLU A 69 8.43 7.58 -13.31
N GLN A 70 8.22 7.43 -12.01
CA GLN A 70 9.25 7.46 -10.98
C GLN A 70 9.13 6.25 -10.05
N GLU A 71 10.22 5.94 -9.35
CA GLU A 71 10.25 4.89 -8.34
C GLU A 71 9.33 5.23 -7.15
N VAL A 72 8.51 4.27 -6.74
CA VAL A 72 7.72 4.28 -5.50
C VAL A 72 8.59 3.78 -4.35
N VAL A 73 8.76 4.62 -3.33
CA VAL A 73 9.55 4.32 -2.13
C VAL A 73 8.70 3.89 -0.93
N GLN A 74 7.40 4.22 -0.94
CA GLN A 74 6.48 3.84 0.12
C GLN A 74 5.06 3.67 -0.43
N ILE A 75 4.33 2.71 0.13
CA ILE A 75 2.91 2.49 -0.13
C ILE A 75 2.20 2.41 1.21
N LEU A 76 1.14 3.19 1.37
CA LEU A 76 0.29 3.22 2.55
C LEU A 76 -1.14 2.86 2.16
N LEU A 77 -1.68 1.81 2.77
CA LEU A 77 -3.08 1.42 2.67
C LEU A 77 -3.92 2.24 3.66
N ASP A 78 -5.03 2.77 3.15
CA ASP A 78 -5.99 3.59 3.88
C ASP A 78 -5.38 4.76 4.68
N PRO A 79 -4.69 5.69 4.01
CA PRO A 79 -4.05 6.86 4.65
C PRO A 79 -5.05 7.74 5.43
N PHE A 80 -6.32 7.72 5.05
CA PHE A 80 -7.38 8.54 5.62
C PHE A 80 -8.23 7.81 6.67
N LYS A 81 -7.96 6.53 6.92
CA LYS A 81 -8.72 5.70 7.87
C LYS A 81 -10.22 5.66 7.57
N GLU A 82 -10.54 5.53 6.29
CA GLU A 82 -11.93 5.43 5.80
C GLU A 82 -12.45 3.99 5.85
N THR A 83 -11.55 3.01 5.96
CA THR A 83 -11.91 1.58 6.07
C THR A 83 -12.02 1.16 7.54
N ALA A 84 -12.87 0.17 7.81
CA ALA A 84 -13.07 -0.37 9.16
C ALA A 84 -11.99 -1.42 9.52
N ASP A 85 -10.73 -1.13 9.20
CA ASP A 85 -9.60 -2.02 9.48
C ASP A 85 -9.14 -1.93 10.94
N ILE A 86 -8.92 -3.09 11.57
CA ILE A 86 -8.46 -3.20 12.97
C ILE A 86 -6.94 -3.35 13.08
N ASP A 87 -6.25 -3.74 12.00
CA ASP A 87 -4.81 -3.96 11.99
C ASP A 87 -4.12 -2.96 11.07
N LEU A 88 -3.62 -1.86 11.64
CA LEU A 88 -2.83 -0.88 10.88
C LEU A 88 -1.37 -1.30 10.69
N GLY A 89 -0.95 -2.43 11.28
CA GLY A 89 0.44 -2.88 11.32
C GLY A 89 0.96 -3.38 9.98
N ASN A 90 0.07 -3.83 9.10
CA ASN A 90 0.36 -4.33 7.76
C ASN A 90 0.05 -3.31 6.64
N ASN A 91 -0.44 -2.12 6.97
CA ASN A 91 -0.85 -1.12 5.97
C ASN A 91 0.32 -0.36 5.34
N LEU A 92 1.56 -0.64 5.75
CA LEU A 92 2.73 0.06 5.26
C LEU A 92 3.70 -0.87 4.54
N TRP A 93 4.05 -0.50 3.33
CA TRP A 93 5.17 -1.06 2.59
C TRP A 93 6.25 -0.01 2.33
N PRO A 94 7.55 -0.32 2.51
CA PRO A 94 8.04 -1.52 3.19
C PRO A 94 7.62 -1.52 4.67
N VAL A 95 7.38 -2.71 5.23
CA VAL A 95 6.95 -2.86 6.62
C VAL A 95 8.04 -2.28 7.53
N LYS A 96 7.74 -1.15 8.18
CA LYS A 96 8.62 -0.60 9.20
C LYS A 96 8.50 -1.51 10.41
N LYS A 97 9.58 -2.23 10.75
CA LYS A 97 9.75 -2.93 12.05
C LYS A 97 9.83 -1.87 13.16
N GLY A 98 8.75 -1.17 13.41
CA GLY A 98 8.61 -0.25 14.52
C GLY A 98 8.27 -1.03 15.78
N GLU A 99 8.85 -0.64 16.90
CA GLU A 99 8.51 -1.19 18.22
C GLU A 99 7.02 -1.07 18.47
N SER A 100 6.40 -2.15 18.96
CA SER A 100 4.98 -2.17 19.29
C SER A 100 4.65 -1.06 20.30
N PRO A 101 3.46 -0.43 20.23
CA PRO A 101 3.01 0.50 21.27
C PRO A 101 3.13 -0.07 22.68
N PHE A 102 2.97 -1.38 22.84
CA PHE A 102 3.16 -2.09 24.10
C PHE A 102 4.62 -2.15 24.55
N GLU A 103 5.56 -2.37 23.62
CA GLU A 103 7.00 -2.32 23.91
C GLU A 103 7.44 -0.90 24.30
N LYS A 104 6.91 0.12 23.62
CA LYS A 104 7.12 1.53 23.99
C LYS A 104 6.56 1.84 25.39
N PHE A 105 5.40 1.29 25.75
CA PHE A 105 4.81 1.43 27.07
C PHE A 105 5.64 0.74 28.16
N LYS A 106 6.11 -0.50 27.92
CA LYS A 106 7.01 -1.22 28.83
C LYS A 106 8.31 -0.45 29.07
N ARG A 107 8.94 0.06 28.01
CA ARG A 107 10.17 0.86 28.13
C ARG A 107 9.94 2.13 28.97
N LYS A 108 8.83 2.85 28.77
CA LYS A 108 8.49 4.02 29.59
C LYS A 108 8.32 3.68 31.08
N LYS A 109 7.84 2.48 31.42
CA LYS A 109 7.73 2.02 32.82
C LYS A 109 9.05 1.52 33.42
N SER A 110 9.98 1.03 32.60
CA SER A 110 11.25 0.47 33.08
C SER A 110 12.40 1.48 33.14
N SER A 111 12.21 2.72 32.66
CA SER A 111 13.21 3.79 32.81
C SER A 111 13.31 4.19 34.29
N PRO A 112 14.45 4.00 34.97
CA PRO A 112 14.63 4.47 36.33
C PRO A 112 14.59 6.00 36.33
N LYS A 113 13.82 6.60 37.26
CA LYS A 113 13.98 8.01 37.59
C LYS A 113 15.40 8.20 38.13
N HIS A 114 16.23 8.89 37.37
CA HIS A 114 17.42 9.52 37.92
C HIS A 114 16.95 10.83 38.55
N ASP A 115 16.82 10.82 39.87
CA ASP A 115 16.82 12.01 40.73
C ASP A 115 18.25 12.21 41.28
#